data_AF-A0ABD6PSJ8-F1
#
_entry.id   AF-A0ABD6PSJ8-F1
#
_cell.length_a   1.000
_cell.length_b   1.000
_cell.length_c   1.000
_cell.angle_alpha   90.00
_cell.angle_beta   90.00
_cell.angle_gamma   90.00
#
_symmetry.space_group_name_H-M   'P 1'
#
loop_
_entity.id
_entity.type
_entity.pdbx_description
1 polymer ?
#
loop_
_entity_poly.entity_id
_entity_poly.type
_entity_poly.pdbx_seq_one_letter_code
_entity_poly.pdbx_strand_id
1 'polypeptide(L)'
;MPKLKILNETPLDFQEKFLFDKWEVSYLDLMEVNQGSPLVGSLSINGQVIIKEQGFGGPLLYFNRKIYIPVFIRRFCVVGFRLATLNLDDLSIEYIGGIEDLVYLKEIKGNRIYFYTDIYKS
;
A
#
# COMPACT_ATOMS: atom_id res chain seq x y z
N MET A 1 -0.40 10.42 -23.73
CA MET A 1 -0.39 10.74 -22.27
C MET A 1 -1.57 10.02 -21.65
N PRO A 2 -1.39 9.05 -20.74
CA PRO A 2 -2.54 8.57 -20.00
C PRO A 2 -3.01 9.72 -19.10
N LYS A 3 -4.27 10.13 -19.27
CA LYS A 3 -4.93 11.07 -18.35
C LYS A 3 -4.77 10.51 -16.94
N LEU A 4 -4.20 11.28 -16.02
CA LEU A 4 -4.31 10.99 -14.59
C LEU A 4 -5.81 10.86 -14.29
N LYS A 5 -6.27 9.63 -14.11
CA LYS A 5 -7.56 9.36 -13.53
C LYS A 5 -7.34 9.70 -12.06
N ILE A 6 -7.78 10.87 -11.64
CA ILE A 6 -7.86 11.20 -10.21
C ILE A 6 -8.94 10.27 -9.67
N LEU A 7 -8.58 9.02 -9.34
CA LEU A 7 -9.40 8.26 -8.44
C LEU A 7 -9.27 8.95 -7.09
N ASN A 8 -10.40 9.31 -6.50
CA ASN A 8 -10.46 9.66 -5.08
C ASN A 8 -10.28 8.37 -4.28
N GLU A 9 -9.08 7.77 -4.36
CA GLU A 9 -8.77 6.53 -3.66
C GLU A 9 -8.82 6.76 -2.17
N THR A 10 -9.35 5.79 -1.46
CA THR A 10 -9.39 5.73 0.00
C THR A 10 -8.82 4.39 0.45
N PRO A 11 -8.45 4.23 1.73
CA PRO A 11 -8.04 2.93 2.24
C PRO A 11 -9.11 1.82 2.14
N LEU A 12 -10.37 2.16 1.84
CA LEU A 12 -11.48 1.22 1.63
C LEU A 12 -11.81 0.96 0.15
N ASP A 13 -11.33 1.81 -0.75
CA ASP A 13 -11.63 1.74 -2.18
C ASP A 13 -10.48 2.38 -2.97
N PHE A 14 -9.65 1.55 -3.58
CA PHE A 14 -8.47 1.96 -4.31
C PHE A 14 -8.25 1.07 -5.53
N GLN A 15 -7.47 1.54 -6.48
CA GLN A 15 -7.11 0.78 -7.68
C GLN A 15 -6.35 -0.49 -7.27
N GLU A 16 -6.81 -1.64 -7.78
CA GLU A 16 -6.25 -2.94 -7.37
C GLU A 16 -5.15 -3.44 -8.32
N LYS A 17 -5.12 -2.94 -9.56
CA LYS A 17 -4.21 -3.42 -10.61
C LYS A 17 -3.45 -2.26 -11.23
N PHE A 18 -2.14 -2.44 -11.38
CA PHE A 18 -1.22 -1.42 -11.87
C PHE A 18 -0.28 -2.01 -12.89
N LEU A 19 0.09 -1.19 -13.87
CA LEU A 19 1.19 -1.47 -14.77
C LEU A 19 2.24 -0.38 -14.56
N PHE A 20 3.35 -0.74 -13.93
CA PHE A 20 4.48 0.16 -13.67
C PHE A 20 5.67 -0.25 -14.53
N ASP A 21 5.96 0.53 -15.57
CA ASP A 21 6.95 0.21 -16.58
C ASP A 21 6.68 -1.17 -17.23
N LYS A 22 7.37 -2.21 -16.78
CA LYS A 22 7.21 -3.61 -17.23
C LYS A 22 6.55 -4.54 -16.20
N TRP A 23 6.26 -4.01 -15.00
CA TRP A 23 5.78 -4.78 -13.86
C TRP A 23 4.27 -4.70 -13.77
N GLU A 24 3.61 -5.86 -13.80
CA GLU A 24 2.20 -5.99 -13.47
C GLU A 24 2.08 -6.20 -11.97
N VAL A 25 1.43 -5.26 -11.27
CA VAL A 25 1.24 -5.32 -9.82
C VAL A 25 -0.25 -5.41 -9.54
N SER A 26 -0.65 -6.35 -8.70
CA SER A 26 -2.05 -6.56 -8.38
C SER A 26 -2.26 -6.92 -6.91
N TYR A 27 -3.28 -6.35 -6.30
CA TYR A 27 -3.84 -6.84 -5.06
C TYR A 27 -4.70 -8.08 -5.35
N LEU A 28 -4.66 -9.04 -4.43
CA LEU A 28 -5.45 -10.28 -4.45
C LEU A 28 -6.08 -10.49 -3.06
N ASP A 29 -7.24 -11.14 -3.04
CA ASP A 29 -7.91 -11.56 -1.81
C ASP A 29 -8.12 -10.41 -0.80
N LEU A 30 -8.50 -9.23 -1.30
CA LEU A 30 -8.77 -8.06 -0.47
C LEU A 30 -9.91 -8.34 0.51
N MET A 31 -9.68 -7.99 1.77
CA MET A 31 -10.67 -8.05 2.84
C MET A 31 -10.51 -6.84 3.76
N GLU A 32 -11.61 -6.39 4.35
CA GLU A 32 -11.53 -5.38 5.40
C GLU A 32 -10.87 -5.99 6.65
N VAL A 33 -9.98 -5.25 7.32
CA VAL A 33 -9.35 -5.72 8.58
C VAL A 33 -10.42 -5.97 9.66
N ASN A 34 -11.41 -5.09 9.70
CA ASN A 34 -12.65 -5.10 10.46
C ASN A 34 -13.73 -4.40 9.63
N GLN A 35 -15.01 -4.59 9.97
CA GLN A 35 -16.11 -3.95 9.25
C GLN A 35 -15.95 -2.42 9.19
N GLY A 36 -15.92 -1.85 7.98
CA GLY A 36 -15.78 -0.41 7.73
C GLY A 36 -14.36 0.14 7.94
N SER A 37 -13.36 -0.73 7.97
CA SER A 37 -11.94 -0.35 8.10
C SER A 37 -11.16 -0.61 6.80
N PRO A 38 -9.90 -0.19 6.68
CA PRO A 38 -9.11 -0.36 5.46
C PRO A 38 -9.09 -1.79 4.93
N LEU A 39 -9.03 -1.91 3.60
CA LEU A 39 -8.82 -3.17 2.92
C LEU A 39 -7.34 -3.58 3.01
N VAL A 40 -7.12 -4.89 3.17
CA VAL A 40 -5.81 -5.53 3.12
C VAL A 40 -5.90 -6.81 2.29
N GLY A 41 -4.84 -7.13 1.55
CA GLY A 41 -4.78 -8.34 0.74
C GLY A 41 -3.35 -8.76 0.43
N SER A 42 -3.22 -9.82 -0.35
CA SER A 42 -1.94 -10.26 -0.89
C SER A 42 -1.51 -9.35 -2.05
N LEU A 43 -0.20 -9.19 -2.24
CA LEU A 43 0.36 -8.50 -3.40
C LEU A 43 0.97 -9.52 -4.37
N SER A 44 0.71 -9.34 -5.66
CA SER A 44 1.25 -10.14 -6.75
C SER A 44 2.02 -9.25 -7.71
N ILE A 45 3.21 -9.71 -8.13
CA ILE A 45 4.04 -9.08 -9.15
C ILE A 45 4.23 -10.07 -10.29
N ASN A 46 3.85 -9.68 -11.51
CA ASN A 46 3.87 -10.52 -12.71
C ASN A 46 3.21 -11.89 -12.47
N GLY A 47 2.09 -11.90 -11.73
CA GLY A 47 1.35 -13.11 -11.40
C GLY A 47 1.92 -13.94 -10.23
N GLN A 48 3.04 -13.54 -9.64
CA GLN A 48 3.64 -14.23 -8.49
C GLN A 48 3.35 -13.49 -7.18
N VAL A 49 2.76 -14.19 -6.22
CA VAL A 49 2.55 -13.66 -4.87
C VAL A 49 3.89 -13.55 -4.13
N ILE A 50 4.22 -12.34 -3.67
CA ILE A 50 5.55 -12.05 -3.09
C ILE A 50 5.66 -12.58 -1.66
N ILE A 51 4.69 -12.28 -0.80
CA ILE A 51 4.65 -12.74 0.60
C ILE A 51 3.20 -13.07 0.98
N LYS A 52 2.89 -14.36 1.15
CA LYS A 52 1.51 -14.84 1.37
C LYS A 52 0.90 -14.44 2.72
N GLU A 53 1.72 -14.30 3.76
CA GLU A 53 1.23 -14.02 5.12
C GLU A 53 1.14 -12.51 5.43
N GLN A 54 1.61 -11.66 4.52
CA GLN A 54 1.66 -10.23 4.74
C GLN A 54 0.44 -9.55 4.12
N GLY A 55 -0.37 -8.89 4.94
CA GLY A 55 -1.46 -8.04 4.46
C GLY A 55 -0.92 -6.70 3.99
N PHE A 56 -1.15 -6.38 2.71
CA PHE A 56 -0.86 -5.08 2.11
C PHE A 56 -2.16 -4.30 1.94
N GLY A 57 -2.20 -3.08 2.47
CA GLY A 57 -3.31 -2.14 2.28
C GLY A 57 -3.02 -1.13 1.19
N GLY A 58 -4.00 -0.29 0.86
CA GLY A 58 -3.88 0.76 -0.15
C GLY A 58 -4.37 2.14 0.33
N PRO A 59 -4.33 3.16 -0.55
CA PRO A 59 -3.70 3.12 -1.88
C PRO A 59 -2.17 3.00 -1.80
N LEU A 60 -1.54 2.58 -2.90
CA LEU A 60 -0.07 2.56 -3.03
C LEU A 60 0.43 3.73 -3.88
N LEU A 61 1.70 4.10 -3.72
CA LEU A 61 2.37 5.09 -4.57
C LEU A 61 3.59 4.46 -5.24
N TYR A 62 3.81 4.79 -6.51
CA TYR A 62 4.98 4.34 -7.27
C TYR A 62 5.91 5.51 -7.57
N PHE A 63 7.18 5.37 -7.21
CA PHE A 63 8.21 6.34 -7.53
C PHE A 63 9.60 5.70 -7.56
N ASN A 64 10.42 6.03 -8.55
CA ASN A 64 11.80 5.52 -8.69
C ASN A 64 11.93 4.00 -8.52
N ARG A 65 11.09 3.21 -9.22
CA ARG A 65 11.08 1.73 -9.19
C ARG A 65 10.76 1.13 -7.81
N LYS A 66 10.26 1.95 -6.91
CA LYS A 66 9.83 1.55 -5.57
C LYS A 66 8.34 1.79 -5.42
N ILE A 67 7.68 0.82 -4.79
CA ILE A 67 6.31 0.95 -4.34
C ILE A 67 6.32 1.32 -2.87
N TYR A 68 5.59 2.37 -2.54
CA TYR A 68 5.29 2.74 -1.17
C TYR A 68 3.89 2.25 -0.85
N ILE A 69 3.77 1.45 0.21
CA ILE A 69 2.55 0.70 0.47
C ILE A 69 2.29 0.56 1.98
N PRO A 70 1.04 0.74 2.44
CA PRO A 70 0.62 0.36 3.78
C PRO A 70 0.76 -1.15 4.00
N VAL A 71 1.34 -1.54 5.11
CA VAL A 71 1.48 -2.95 5.50
C VAL A 71 0.81 -3.17 6.84
N PHE A 72 -0.16 -4.07 6.88
CA PHE A 72 -0.89 -4.41 8.09
C PHE A 72 0.00 -5.26 9.02
N ILE A 73 0.10 -4.83 10.26
CA ILE A 73 0.88 -5.48 11.31
C ILE A 73 -0.09 -5.96 12.38
N ARG A 74 -0.06 -7.26 12.65
CA ARG A 74 -0.78 -7.88 13.77
C ARG A 74 0.18 -8.77 14.53
N ARG A 75 0.63 -8.32 15.70
CA ARG A 75 1.52 -9.05 16.62
C ARG A 75 0.98 -8.93 18.05
N PHE A 76 1.57 -9.66 18.99
CA PHE A 76 1.09 -9.68 20.37
C PHE A 76 0.95 -8.25 20.95
N CYS A 77 -0.26 -7.87 21.34
CA CYS A 77 -0.66 -6.55 21.85
C CYS A 77 -0.45 -5.34 20.91
N VAL A 78 -0.08 -5.54 19.64
CA VAL A 78 0.14 -4.43 18.68
C VAL A 78 -0.58 -4.73 17.37
N VAL A 79 -1.47 -3.82 16.98
CA VAL A 79 -2.23 -3.89 15.73
C VAL A 79 -2.21 -2.51 15.08
N GLY A 80 -1.96 -2.47 13.77
CA GLY A 80 -1.96 -1.23 13.01
C GLY A 80 -1.33 -1.41 11.65
N PHE A 81 -0.93 -0.31 11.03
CA PHE A 81 -0.27 -0.25 9.74
C PHE A 81 1.12 0.34 9.88
N ARG A 82 2.03 -0.11 9.01
CA ARG A 82 3.34 0.48 8.85
C ARG A 82 3.57 0.79 7.39
N LEU A 83 4.17 1.94 7.11
CA LEU A 83 4.59 2.25 5.75
C LEU A 83 5.77 1.35 5.37
N ALA A 84 5.70 0.71 4.21
CA ALA A 84 6.82 -0.03 3.65
C ALA A 84 7.17 0.46 2.25
N THR A 85 8.41 0.21 1.89
CA THR A 85 8.94 0.36 0.53
C THR A 85 9.23 -1.03 -0.02
N LEU A 86 8.69 -1.33 -1.19
CA LEU A 86 8.97 -2.54 -1.94
C LEU A 86 9.76 -2.18 -3.19
N ASN A 87 10.97 -2.72 -3.31
CA ASN A 87 11.80 -2.57 -4.50
C ASN A 87 11.39 -3.63 -5.54
N LEU A 88 11.02 -3.19 -6.75
CA LEU A 88 10.57 -4.12 -7.79
C LEU A 88 11.70 -4.95 -8.41
N ASP A 89 12.96 -4.56 -8.21
CA ASP A 89 14.10 -5.22 -8.85
C ASP A 89 14.58 -6.47 -8.11
N ASP A 90 14.55 -6.41 -6.77
CA ASP A 90 15.00 -7.49 -5.89
C ASP A 90 13.90 -7.99 -4.94
N LEU A 91 12.70 -7.41 -5.03
CA LEU A 91 11.53 -7.72 -4.19
C LEU A 91 11.77 -7.49 -2.68
N SER A 92 12.80 -6.72 -2.32
CA SER A 92 13.09 -6.38 -0.92
C SER A 92 12.04 -5.43 -0.35
N ILE A 93 11.72 -5.63 0.92
CA ILE A 93 10.79 -4.79 1.68
C ILE A 93 11.52 -4.11 2.83
N GLU A 94 11.41 -2.78 2.89
CA GLU A 94 11.94 -1.95 3.96
C GLU A 94 10.80 -1.21 4.65
N TYR A 95 10.73 -1.29 5.99
CA TYR A 95 9.71 -0.58 6.76
C TYR A 95 10.18 0.80 7.20
N ILE A 96 9.31 1.81 7.05
CA ILE A 96 9.55 3.20 7.39
C ILE A 96 8.69 3.57 8.61
N GLY A 97 9.27 4.31 9.55
CA GLY A 97 8.53 4.87 10.69
C GLY A 97 8.04 3.81 11.69
N GLY A 98 7.10 4.22 12.55
CA GLY A 98 6.45 3.37 13.56
C GLY A 98 5.25 2.61 13.02
N ILE A 99 4.48 2.02 13.94
CA ILE A 99 3.17 1.46 13.64
C ILE A 99 2.15 2.55 13.96
N GLU A 100 1.26 2.82 13.02
CA GLU A 100 0.19 3.81 13.08
C GLU A 100 -1.17 3.11 13.00
N ASP A 101 -2.24 3.74 13.48
CA ASP A 101 -3.60 3.18 13.35
C ASP A 101 -4.04 3.09 11.88
N LEU A 102 -3.52 3.99 11.03
CA LEU A 102 -3.73 4.02 9.60
C LEU A 102 -2.47 4.52 8.88
N VAL A 103 -2.27 4.07 7.65
CA VAL A 103 -1.36 4.73 6.70
C VAL A 103 -2.14 4.99 5.41
N TYR A 104 -2.68 6.20 5.26
CA TYR A 104 -3.38 6.61 4.05
C TYR A 104 -2.46 7.48 3.21
N LEU A 105 -1.82 6.86 2.22
CA LEU A 105 -0.91 7.52 1.31
C LEU A 105 -1.63 8.61 0.48
N LYS A 106 -1.05 9.80 0.46
CA LYS A 106 -1.57 10.97 -0.28
C LYS A 106 -0.74 11.26 -1.53
N GLU A 107 0.54 11.55 -1.35
CA GLU A 107 1.41 11.94 -2.46
C GLU A 107 2.91 11.82 -2.09
N ILE A 108 3.75 11.79 -3.12
CA ILE A 108 5.20 11.96 -3.01
C ILE A 108 5.53 13.33 -3.61
N LYS A 109 6.20 14.19 -2.84
CA LYS A 109 6.60 15.51 -3.29
C LYS A 109 8.07 15.76 -2.94
N GLY A 110 8.91 15.84 -3.97
CA GLY A 110 10.36 15.89 -3.80
C GLY A 110 10.87 14.60 -3.18
N ASN A 111 11.57 14.70 -2.04
CA ASN A 111 12.08 13.55 -1.29
C ASN A 111 11.25 13.22 -0.03
N ARG A 112 9.95 13.55 -0.04
CA ARG A 112 9.04 13.35 1.09
C ARG A 112 7.78 12.62 0.65
N ILE A 113 7.32 11.71 1.52
CA ILE A 113 6.07 10.98 1.38
C ILE A 113 5.09 11.61 2.37
N TYR A 114 3.91 11.96 1.88
CA TYR A 114 2.83 12.52 2.68
C TYR A 114 1.73 11.48 2.82
N PHE A 115 1.29 11.23 4.04
CA PHE A 115 0.22 10.30 4.36
C PHE A 115 -0.54 10.79 5.59
N TYR A 116 -1.77 10.32 5.74
CA TYR A 116 -2.59 10.54 6.93
C TYR A 116 -2.57 9.31 7.83
N THR A 117 -2.64 9.54 9.14
CA THR A 117 -2.78 8.49 10.16
C THR A 117 -4.22 8.34 10.65
N ASP A 118 -5.15 9.06 10.02
CA ASP A 118 -6.59 9.00 10.27
C ASP A 118 -7.36 9.06 8.93
N ILE A 119 -8.47 8.33 8.85
CA ILE A 119 -9.33 8.23 7.67
C ILE A 119 -9.99 9.57 7.31
N TYR A 120 -10.24 10.42 8.30
CA TYR A 120 -10.84 11.75 8.14
C TYR A 120 -9.85 12.80 7.62
N LYS A 121 -8.58 12.43 7.36
CA LYS A 121 -7.53 13.30 6.81
C LYS A 121 -7.23 14.54 7.67
N SER A 122 -7.39 14.42 8.99
CA SER A 122 -6.97 15.43 9.97
C SER A 122 -5.47 15.44 10.20
#